data_AF-A0A1H7UBW2-F1
#
_entry.id   AF-A0A1H7UBW2-F1
#
_cell.length_a   1.000
_cell.length_b   1.000
_cell.length_c   1.000
_cell.angle_alpha   90.00
_cell.angle_beta   90.00
_cell.angle_gamma   90.00
#
_symmetry.space_group_name_H-M   'P 1'
#
loop_
_entity.id
_entity.type
_entity.pdbx_description
1 polymer ?
#
loop_
_entity_poly.entity_id
_entity_poly.type
_entity_poly.pdbx_seq_one_letter_code
_entity_poly.pdbx_strand_id
1 'polypeptide(L)' 'MDATPLYLFWKGFTVTHHEFLDPQTLRLQLEPDDRIPPVCSGCDHACFLVHDVHRRRVREAPL' A
#
# COMPACT_ATOMS: atom_id res chain seq x y z
N MET A 1 -9.99 9.20 -14.07
CA MET A 1 -10.21 8.33 -12.90
C MET A 1 -8.90 8.41 -12.12
N ASP A 2 -8.86 9.21 -11.06
CA ASP A 2 -7.64 9.41 -10.27
C ASP A 2 -7.33 8.11 -9.53
N ALA A 3 -6.50 7.27 -10.15
CA ALA A 3 -5.91 6.13 -9.49
C ALA A 3 -4.91 6.67 -8.48
N THR A 4 -5.39 7.12 -7.32
CA THR A 4 -4.50 7.48 -6.21
C THR A 4 -3.61 6.25 -5.97
N PRO A 5 -2.27 6.38 -6.03
CA PRO A 5 -1.37 5.24 -5.88
C PRO A 5 -1.63 4.43 -4.61
N LEU A 6 -2.25 5.06 -3.61
CA LEU A 6 -2.67 4.47 -2.35
C LEU A 6 -3.72 3.35 -2.53
N TYR A 7 -4.54 3.39 -3.57
CA TYR A 7 -5.48 2.30 -3.90
C TYR A 7 -4.82 1.13 -4.63
N LEU A 8 -3.56 1.29 -5.08
CA LEU A 8 -2.83 0.24 -5.80
C LEU A 8 -2.16 -0.76 -4.86
N PHE A 9 -2.12 -0.48 -3.55
CA PHE A 9 -1.36 -1.27 -2.59
C PHE A 9 -2.25 -1.71 -1.42
N TRP A 10 -2.23 -3.02 -1.13
CA TRP A 10 -2.83 -3.68 0.03
C TRP A 10 -4.32 -3.41 0.27
N LYS A 11 -5.16 -4.22 -0.41
CA LYS A 11 -6.63 -4.19 -0.29
C LYS A 11 -7.06 -4.34 1.17
N GLY A 12 -7.99 -3.49 1.61
CA GLY A 12 -8.54 -3.51 2.97
C GLY A 12 -7.66 -2.79 3.99
N PHE A 13 -6.60 -2.12 3.57
CA PHE A 13 -5.89 -1.12 4.37
C PHE A 13 -6.16 0.28 3.84
N THR A 14 -6.18 1.25 4.76
CA THR A 14 -6.18 2.68 4.47
C THR A 14 -4.86 3.28 4.91
N VAL A 15 -4.24 4.11 4.06
CA VAL A 15 -3.06 4.89 4.45
C VAL A 15 -3.50 6.09 5.27
N THR A 16 -3.15 6.11 6.55
CA THR A 16 -3.51 7.20 7.47
C THR A 16 -2.40 8.23 7.61
N HIS A 17 -1.16 7.82 7.40
CA HIS A 17 -0.01 8.71 7.47
C HIS A 17 1.12 8.26 6.53
N HIS A 18 1.93 9.22 6.10
CA HIS A 18 3.15 8.94 5.35
C HIS A 18 4.25 9.93 5.75
N GLU A 19 5.49 9.44 5.79
CA GLU A 19 6.67 10.25 6.03
C GLU A 19 7.82 9.79 5.15
N PHE A 20 8.61 10.73 4.63
CA PHE A 20 9.88 10.41 3.98
C PHE A 20 10.93 10.16 5.06
N LEU A 21 11.55 8.99 5.03
CA LEU A 21 12.70 8.69 5.89
C LEU A 21 13.99 9.22 5.26
N ASP A 22 14.06 9.18 3.93
CA ASP A 22 15.13 9.73 3.09
C ASP A 22 14.60 9.98 1.66
N PRO A 23 15.39 10.52 0.70
CA PRO A 23 14.93 10.80 -0.66
C PRO A 23 14.43 9.60 -1.47
N GLN A 24 14.75 8.37 -1.05
CA GLN A 24 14.39 7.13 -1.74
C GLN A 24 13.51 6.20 -0.89
N THR A 25 13.25 6.56 0.37
CA THR A 25 12.49 5.74 1.32
C THR A 25 11.27 6.49 1.85
N LEU A 26 10.09 5.92 1.61
CA LEU A 26 8.82 6.40 2.16
C LEU A 26 8.29 5.37 3.17
N ARG A 27 7.97 5.82 4.38
CA ARG A 27 7.24 5.03 5.38
C ARG A 27 5.76 5.37 5.32
N LEU A 28 4.93 4.35 5.24
CA LEU A 28 3.47 4.44 5.27
C LEU A 28 2.96 3.84 6.58
N GLN A 29 2.01 4.52 7.23
CA GLN A 29 1.22 3.95 8.32
C GLN A 29 -0.14 3.54 7.76
N LEU A 30 -0.53 2.31 8.08
CA LEU A 30 -1.73 1.67 7.56
C LEU A 30 -2.65 1.33 8.73
N GLU A 31 -3.95 1.54 8.52
CA GLU A 31 -5.00 1.02 9.40
C GLU A 31 -5.93 0.10 8.60
N PRO A 32 -6.42 -1.02 9.18
CA PRO A 32 -7.45 -1.83 8.56
C PRO A 32 -8.72 -1.02 8.28
N ASP A 33 -9.37 -1.23 7.13
CA ASP A 33 -10.73 -0.75 6.91
C ASP A 33 -11.73 -1.75 7.51
N ASP A 34 -12.58 -1.29 8.43
CA ASP A 34 -13.59 -2.11 9.10
C ASP A 34 -14.59 -2.76 8.13
N ARG A 35 -14.69 -2.26 6.89
CA ARG A 35 -15.62 -2.75 5.87
C ARG A 35 -15.02 -3.82 4.97
N ILE A 36 -13.70 -3.92 4.89
CA ILE A 36 -13.01 -4.79 3.93
C ILE A 36 -11.89 -5.53 4.66
N PRO A 37 -11.97 -6.87 4.82
CA PRO A 37 -10.90 -7.65 5.41
C PRO A 37 -9.58 -7.37 4.68
N PRO A 38 -8.50 -7.03 5.42
CA PRO A 38 -7.24 -6.75 4.77
C PRO A 38 -6.69 -8.02 4.11
N VAL A 39 -6.13 -7.86 2.91
CA VAL A 39 -5.54 -8.94 2.12
C VAL A 39 -4.09 -8.61 1.83
N CYS A 40 -3.21 -9.54 2.21
CA CYS A 40 -1.80 -9.43 1.87
C CYS A 40 -1.61 -9.73 0.38
N SER A 41 -1.02 -8.81 -0.37
CA SER A 41 -0.72 -8.98 -1.80
C SER A 41 0.27 -10.10 -2.11
N GLY A 42 1.10 -10.50 -1.13
CA GLY A 42 2.02 -11.63 -1.29
C GLY A 42 1.37 -12.99 -1.06
N CYS A 43 0.43 -13.08 -0.12
CA CYS A 43 -0.23 -14.34 0.25
C CYS A 43 -1.55 -14.54 -0.49
N ASP A 44 -2.22 -13.47 -0.92
CA ASP A 44 -3.58 -13.43 -1.47
C ASP A 44 -4.67 -14.02 -0.55
N HIS A 45 -4.39 -14.01 0.76
CA HIS A 45 -5.33 -14.44 1.80
C HIS A 45 -5.60 -13.30 2.78
N ALA A 46 -6.76 -13.36 3.44
CA ALA A 46 -7.14 -12.42 4.48
C ALA A 46 -6.10 -12.46 5.61
N CYS A 47 -5.44 -11.34 5.86
CA CYS A 47 -4.37 -11.22 6.84
C CYS A 47 -4.22 -9.76 7.25
N PHE A 48 -4.08 -9.54 8.56
CA PHE A 48 -3.82 -8.21 9.13
C PHE A 48 -2.34 -7.81 9.07
N LEU A 49 -1.48 -8.67 8.54
CA LEU A 49 -0.05 -8.41 8.37
C LEU A 49 0.27 -8.26 6.88
N VAL A 50 1.10 -7.27 6.57
CA VAL A 50 1.64 -7.06 5.23
C VAL A 50 2.98 -7.80 5.12
N HIS A 51 3.00 -8.89 4.36
CA HIS A 51 4.21 -9.68 4.07
C HIS A 51 4.87 -9.32 2.73
N ASP A 52 4.34 -8.31 2.03
CA ASP A 52 4.81 -7.91 0.70
C ASP A 52 6.17 -7.22 0.80
N VAL A 53 7.20 -7.88 0.27
CA VAL A 53 8.53 -7.30 0.04
C VAL A 53 8.88 -7.46 -1.44
N HIS A 54 8.61 -6.42 -2.23
CA HIS A 54 8.91 -6.42 -3.66
C HIS A 54 9.69 -5.18 -4.07
N ARG A 55 10.71 -5.38 -4.91
CA ARG A 55 11.38 -4.28 -5.63
C ARG A 55 10.58 -4.01 -6.91
N ARG A 56 9.80 -2.93 -6.91
CA ARG A 56 9.04 -2.50 -8.08
C ARG A 56 9.71 -1.27 -8.69
N ARG A 57 9.77 -1.22 -10.03
CA ARG A 57 10.21 0.00 -10.73
C ARG A 57 9.01 0.93 -10.84
N VAL A 58 8.96 1.95 -9.98
CA VAL A 58 7.97 3.02 -10.09
C VAL A 58 8.33 3.84 -11.32
N ARG A 59 7.38 4.02 -12.24
CA ARG A 59 7.48 4.92 -13.38
C ARG A 59 6.42 5.99 -13.20
N GLU A 60 6.71 7.22 -13.58
CA GLU A 60 5.67 8.24 -13.73
C GLU A 60 4.64 7.73 -14.75
N ALA A 61 3.36 7.86 -14.42
CA ALA A 61 2.30 7.60 -15.38
C ALA A 61 2.39 8.69 -16.47
N PRO A 62 2.26 8.36 -17.76
CA PRO A 62 2.14 9.37 -18.79
C PRO A 62 0.90 10.24 -18.49
N LEU A 63 1.11 11.56 -18.48
CA LEU A 63 0.09 12.59 -18.32
C LEU A 63 -1.02 12.46 -19.36
#